data_AF-K7A0Z5-F1
#
_entry.id   AF-K7A0Z5-F1
#
_cell.length_a   1.000
_cell.length_b   1.000
_cell.length_c   1.000
_cell.angle_alpha   90.00
_cell.angle_beta   90.00
_cell.angle_gamma   90.00
#
_symmetry.space_group_name_H-M   'P 1'
#
loop_
_entity.id
_entity.type
_entity.pdbx_description
1 polymer ?
#
loop_
_entity_poly.entity_id
_entity_poly.type
_entity_poly.pdbx_seq_one_letter_code
_entity_poly.pdbx_strand_id
1 'polypeptide(L)'
;MRRFITYAVLLSLSAFSVLAQPVNTVSLFGDEVQPGNRLHDVVVKLMGTGSTVPLAISGAIDSSMTEEDTTLPPEAKSAIAFNVSLSNAFYREMVIVNSLIEVTKTLIEESPDRVIEVITLGIVLYPDFAQEVLDGATLTGSINPDDAFIAALQAGADPSSISLSPARGPAPEPIEPVGVGIGSGGTGGGDTTASTN
;
A
#
# COMPACT_ATOMS: atom_id res chain seq x y z
N MET A 1 29.70 -79.07 20.37
CA MET A 1 28.26 -78.89 20.67
C MET A 1 28.01 -77.40 20.90
N ARG A 2 26.98 -76.82 20.24
CA ARG A 2 26.08 -75.72 20.67
C ARG A 2 26.72 -74.48 21.36
N ARG A 3 26.50 -73.21 20.99
CA ARG A 3 25.44 -72.52 20.22
C ARG A 3 25.91 -71.09 19.91
N PHE A 4 25.52 -70.59 18.75
CA PHE A 4 25.53 -69.18 18.35
C PHE A 4 24.56 -68.36 19.20
N ILE A 5 24.94 -67.16 19.64
CA ILE A 5 23.99 -66.10 20.02
C ILE A 5 24.50 -64.78 19.44
N THR A 6 23.86 -64.39 18.35
CA THR A 6 23.95 -63.11 17.64
C THR A 6 23.17 -62.06 18.44
N TYR A 7 23.81 -60.98 18.88
CA TYR A 7 23.10 -59.81 19.44
C TYR A 7 22.80 -58.83 18.30
N ALA A 8 21.52 -58.70 17.97
CA ALA A 8 21.02 -57.74 17.00
C ALA A 8 21.01 -56.33 17.62
N VAL A 9 21.72 -55.40 17.00
CA VAL A 9 21.66 -53.97 17.30
C VAL A 9 20.37 -53.41 16.70
N LEU A 10 19.42 -53.03 17.55
CA LEU A 10 18.21 -52.32 17.16
C LEU A 10 18.56 -50.84 16.94
N LEU A 11 18.74 -50.47 15.68
CA LEU A 11 18.88 -49.07 15.24
C LEU A 11 17.46 -48.49 15.11
N SER A 12 17.02 -47.71 16.08
CA SER A 12 15.76 -46.97 16.00
C SER A 12 15.92 -45.76 15.09
N LEU A 13 15.49 -45.88 13.83
CA LEU A 13 15.33 -44.74 12.92
C LEU A 13 14.06 -43.97 13.34
N SER A 14 14.23 -42.90 14.14
CA SER A 14 13.20 -41.90 14.32
C SER A 14 13.12 -41.05 13.06
N ALA A 15 12.22 -41.41 12.15
CA ALA A 15 11.86 -40.56 11.02
C ALA A 15 11.11 -39.33 11.56
N PHE A 16 11.78 -38.18 11.57
CA PHE A 16 11.10 -36.90 11.70
C PHE A 16 10.31 -36.67 10.42
N SER A 17 9.00 -36.93 10.46
CA SER A 17 8.08 -36.36 9.48
C SER A 17 8.05 -34.86 9.72
N VAL A 18 8.90 -34.11 9.01
CA VAL A 18 8.68 -32.68 8.81
C VAL A 18 7.39 -32.59 8.00
N LEU A 19 6.29 -32.26 8.69
CA LEU A 19 5.10 -31.74 8.04
C LEU A 19 5.54 -30.48 7.30
N ALA A 20 5.64 -30.58 5.97
CA ALA A 20 5.71 -29.40 5.12
C ALA A 20 4.43 -28.61 5.36
N GLN A 21 4.51 -27.61 6.23
CA GLN A 21 3.45 -26.62 6.35
C GLN A 21 3.34 -25.96 4.97
N PRO A 22 2.12 -25.74 4.43
CA PRO A 22 1.97 -24.94 3.24
C PRO A 22 2.64 -23.59 3.54
N VAL A 23 3.63 -23.24 2.72
CA VAL A 23 4.18 -21.88 2.73
C VAL A 23 2.97 -20.98 2.48
N ASN A 24 2.57 -20.22 3.50
CA ASN A 24 1.64 -19.13 3.31
C ASN A 24 2.35 -18.17 2.35
N THR A 25 2.06 -18.29 1.05
CA THR A 25 2.47 -17.31 0.06
C THR A 25 1.69 -16.06 0.42
N VAL A 26 2.31 -15.18 1.20
CA VAL A 26 1.80 -13.83 1.40
C VAL A 26 1.69 -13.24 0.00
N SER A 27 0.47 -13.02 -0.46
CA SER A 27 0.23 -12.35 -1.74
C SER A 27 0.77 -10.94 -1.60
N LEU A 28 1.80 -10.61 -2.37
CA LEU A 28 2.34 -9.26 -2.39
C LEU A 28 1.30 -8.31 -2.99
N PHE A 29 1.28 -7.08 -2.50
CA PHE A 29 0.39 -6.05 -3.01
C PHE A 29 0.69 -5.71 -4.48
N GLY A 30 -0.36 -5.43 -5.25
CA GLY A 30 -0.30 -5.03 -6.65
C GLY A 30 -0.05 -6.19 -7.62
N ASP A 31 -0.10 -5.88 -8.92
CA ASP A 31 0.11 -6.87 -9.98
C ASP A 31 1.60 -7.22 -10.13
N GLU A 32 1.90 -8.49 -10.46
CA GLU A 32 3.27 -9.01 -10.62
C GLU A 32 4.09 -8.31 -11.72
N VAL A 33 3.43 -7.57 -12.61
CA VAL A 33 4.10 -6.79 -13.66
C VAL A 33 4.57 -5.42 -13.17
N GLN A 34 4.04 -4.93 -12.06
CA GLN A 34 4.37 -3.63 -11.50
C GLN A 34 5.82 -3.62 -10.98
N PRO A 35 6.62 -2.57 -11.26
CA PRO A 35 8.00 -2.48 -10.77
C PRO A 35 8.12 -2.69 -9.25
N GLY A 36 7.18 -2.12 -8.49
CA GLY A 36 7.13 -2.20 -7.04
C GLY A 36 6.90 -3.61 -6.54
N ASN A 37 5.97 -4.35 -7.15
CA ASN A 37 5.72 -5.75 -6.80
C ASN A 37 6.95 -6.62 -7.09
N ARG A 38 7.56 -6.48 -8.27
CA ARG A 38 8.76 -7.26 -8.64
C ARG A 38 9.92 -7.01 -7.69
N LEU A 39 10.16 -5.76 -7.29
CA LEU A 39 11.19 -5.46 -6.31
C LEU A 39 10.82 -6.00 -4.91
N HIS A 40 9.56 -5.89 -4.49
CA HIS A 40 9.07 -6.49 -3.24
C HIS A 40 9.26 -8.01 -3.21
N ASP A 41 9.05 -8.70 -4.34
CA ASP A 41 9.30 -10.13 -4.47
C ASP A 41 10.79 -10.48 -4.28
N VAL A 42 11.71 -9.67 -4.81
CA VAL A 42 13.15 -9.83 -4.54
C VAL A 42 13.45 -9.66 -3.04
N VAL A 43 12.85 -8.67 -2.38
CA VAL A 43 12.97 -8.48 -0.92
C VAL A 43 12.50 -9.73 -0.16
N VAL A 44 11.32 -10.24 -0.47
CA VAL A 44 10.75 -11.41 0.22
C VAL A 44 11.57 -12.68 -0.06
N LYS A 45 12.11 -12.84 -1.27
CA LYS A 45 13.04 -13.94 -1.58
C LYS A 45 14.31 -13.86 -0.74
N LEU A 46 14.92 -12.69 -0.62
CA LEU A 46 16.10 -12.48 0.24
C LEU A 46 15.80 -12.77 1.71
N MET A 47 14.63 -12.35 2.21
CA MET A 47 14.16 -12.70 3.55
C MET A 47 13.98 -14.22 3.73
N GLY A 48 13.41 -14.89 2.72
CA GLY A 48 13.25 -16.35 2.69
C GLY A 48 14.58 -17.12 2.74
N THR A 49 15.68 -16.50 2.29
CA THR A 49 17.04 -17.05 2.42
C THR A 49 17.73 -16.72 3.75
N GLY A 50 17.05 -16.04 4.67
CA GLY A 50 17.54 -15.72 6.01
C GLY A 50 18.09 -14.30 6.19
N SER A 51 17.93 -13.41 5.20
CA SER A 51 18.31 -12.00 5.35
C SER A 51 17.34 -11.26 6.28
N THR A 52 17.87 -10.39 7.15
CA THR A 52 17.02 -9.48 7.94
C THR A 52 16.32 -8.49 7.03
N VAL A 53 15.15 -7.98 7.41
CA VAL A 53 14.36 -7.00 6.62
C VAL A 53 15.21 -5.85 6.06
N PRO A 54 16.04 -5.12 6.85
CA PRO A 54 16.83 -4.02 6.30
C PRO A 54 17.84 -4.45 5.23
N LEU A 55 18.54 -5.58 5.46
CA LEU A 55 19.52 -6.13 4.52
C LEU A 55 18.87 -6.68 3.25
N ALA A 56 17.68 -7.26 3.37
CA ALA A 56 16.91 -7.75 2.24
C ALA A 56 16.44 -6.59 1.35
N ILE A 57 15.95 -5.50 1.95
CA ILE A 57 15.53 -4.31 1.22
C ILE A 57 16.72 -3.65 0.52
N SER A 58 17.80 -3.36 1.24
CA SER A 58 18.98 -2.72 0.64
C SER A 58 19.60 -3.61 -0.43
N GLY A 59 19.70 -4.92 -0.18
CA GLY A 59 20.24 -5.88 -1.15
C GLY A 59 19.39 -6.01 -2.41
N ALA A 60 18.05 -6.00 -2.26
CA ALA A 60 17.14 -6.01 -3.40
C ALA A 60 17.31 -4.75 -4.25
N ILE A 61 17.28 -3.57 -3.62
CA ILE A 61 17.50 -2.28 -4.31
C ILE A 61 18.84 -2.30 -5.03
N ASP A 62 19.94 -2.61 -4.35
CA ASP A 62 21.27 -2.60 -4.94
C ASP A 62 21.38 -3.55 -6.14
N SER A 63 20.81 -4.76 -6.03
CA SER A 63 20.82 -5.75 -7.11
C SER A 63 19.97 -5.33 -8.32
N SER A 64 18.86 -4.63 -8.08
CA SER A 64 17.94 -4.19 -9.14
C SER A 64 18.36 -2.89 -9.84
N MET A 65 19.41 -2.23 -9.35
CA MET A 65 19.93 -0.98 -9.91
C MET A 65 21.02 -1.17 -10.98
N THR A 66 21.49 -2.40 -11.20
CA THR A 66 22.49 -2.70 -12.24
C THR A 66 21.91 -2.52 -13.65
N GLU A 67 22.75 -2.31 -14.67
CA GLU A 67 22.26 -2.10 -16.04
C GLU A 67 21.56 -3.33 -16.62
N GLU A 68 22.01 -4.53 -16.23
CA GLU A 68 21.51 -5.81 -16.74
C GLU A 68 20.22 -6.28 -16.06
N ASP A 69 19.92 -5.76 -14.87
CA ASP A 69 18.71 -6.17 -14.13
C ASP A 69 17.45 -5.52 -14.72
N THR A 70 16.40 -6.33 -14.83
CA THR A 70 15.11 -5.95 -15.47
C THR A 70 13.95 -5.85 -14.49
N THR A 71 14.21 -6.02 -13.18
CA THR A 71 13.20 -5.88 -12.10
C THR A 71 12.59 -4.48 -12.13
N LEU A 72 13.43 -3.47 -12.37
CA LEU A 72 13.03 -2.07 -12.44
C LEU A 72 13.24 -1.52 -13.87
N PRO A 73 12.26 -0.80 -14.44
CA PRO A 73 12.49 0.02 -15.62
C PRO A 73 13.37 1.25 -15.30
N PRO A 74 13.95 1.93 -16.32
CA PRO A 74 14.84 3.08 -16.12
C PRO A 74 14.25 4.20 -15.26
N GLU A 75 12.95 4.47 -15.40
CA GLU A 75 12.24 5.51 -14.66
C GLU A 75 12.16 5.17 -13.17
N ALA A 76 11.89 3.89 -12.84
CA ALA A 76 11.88 3.41 -11.45
C ALA A 76 13.27 3.38 -10.83
N LYS A 77 14.30 2.99 -11.60
CA LYS A 77 15.70 3.10 -11.14
C LYS A 77 16.04 4.55 -10.80
N SER A 78 15.65 5.49 -11.66
CA SER A 78 15.88 6.91 -11.43
C SER A 78 15.14 7.40 -10.18
N ALA A 79 13.85 7.10 -10.04
CA ALA A 79 13.05 7.50 -8.87
C ALA A 79 13.64 6.97 -7.56
N ILE A 80 14.09 5.70 -7.53
CA ILE A 80 14.76 5.10 -6.37
C ILE A 80 16.13 5.76 -6.12
N ALA A 81 16.94 6.00 -7.14
CA ALA A 81 18.26 6.64 -7.00
C ALA A 81 18.17 8.03 -6.37
N PHE A 82 17.16 8.82 -6.73
CA PHE A 82 16.92 10.13 -6.12
C PHE A 82 16.33 10.04 -4.70
N ASN A 83 15.73 8.91 -4.34
CA ASN A 83 14.95 8.75 -3.11
C ASN A 83 15.36 7.54 -2.26
N VAL A 84 16.63 7.10 -2.30
CA VAL A 84 17.08 5.83 -1.70
C VAL A 84 16.58 5.61 -0.26
N SER A 85 16.71 6.61 0.61
CA SER A 85 16.22 6.51 2.00
C SER A 85 14.70 6.34 2.09
N LEU A 86 13.95 7.04 1.23
CA LEU A 86 12.49 6.90 1.16
C LEU A 86 12.09 5.55 0.57
N SER A 87 12.81 5.05 -0.44
CA SER A 87 12.57 3.72 -1.01
C SER A 87 12.81 2.62 0.01
N ASN A 88 13.84 2.74 0.85
CA ASN A 88 14.05 1.81 1.95
C ASN A 88 12.89 1.85 2.97
N ALA A 89 12.42 3.04 3.34
CA ALA A 89 11.26 3.19 4.23
C ALA A 89 9.98 2.65 3.59
N PHE A 90 9.77 2.91 2.30
CA PHE A 90 8.64 2.39 1.53
C PHE A 90 8.57 0.87 1.58
N TYR A 91 9.68 0.17 1.27
CA TYR A 91 9.68 -1.29 1.34
C TYR A 91 9.65 -1.83 2.76
N ARG A 92 10.16 -1.09 3.75
CA ARG A 92 9.97 -1.45 5.17
C ARG A 92 8.48 -1.51 5.50
N GLU A 93 7.73 -0.49 5.13
CA GLU A 93 6.29 -0.47 5.38
C GLU A 93 5.54 -1.50 4.52
N MET A 94 5.92 -1.68 3.25
CA MET A 94 5.30 -2.71 2.40
C MET A 94 5.44 -4.12 2.97
N VAL A 95 6.58 -4.44 3.60
CA VAL A 95 6.77 -5.72 4.30
C VAL A 95 5.90 -5.84 5.55
N ILE A 96 5.60 -4.72 6.23
CA ILE A 96 4.81 -4.70 7.48
C ILE A 96 3.31 -4.76 7.18
N VAL A 97 2.82 -3.85 6.34
CA VAL A 97 1.37 -3.65 6.13
C VAL A 97 0.86 -4.15 4.77
N ASN A 98 1.74 -4.27 3.77
CA ASN A 98 1.41 -4.75 2.41
C ASN A 98 0.16 -4.06 1.81
N SER A 99 0.09 -2.73 1.95
CA SER A 99 -1.02 -1.88 1.49
C SER A 99 -0.48 -0.53 1.04
N LEU A 100 -0.69 -0.16 -0.22
CA LEU A 100 -0.13 1.06 -0.79
C LEU A 100 -0.73 2.34 -0.19
N ILE A 101 -2.02 2.33 0.17
CA ILE A 101 -2.67 3.44 0.89
C ILE A 101 -1.98 3.68 2.24
N GLU A 102 -1.85 2.63 3.06
CA GLU A 102 -1.26 2.76 4.41
C GLU A 102 0.23 3.08 4.36
N VAL A 103 0.99 2.51 3.41
CA VAL A 103 2.40 2.87 3.20
C VAL A 103 2.52 4.35 2.82
N THR A 104 1.76 4.81 1.83
CA THR A 104 1.79 6.21 1.39
C THR A 104 1.49 7.16 2.55
N LYS A 105 0.42 6.88 3.29
CA LYS A 105 0.01 7.66 4.45
C LYS A 105 1.10 7.71 5.52
N THR A 106 1.64 6.54 5.90
CA THR A 106 2.69 6.42 6.93
C THR A 106 3.92 7.23 6.54
N LEU A 107 4.39 7.12 5.29
CA LEU A 107 5.57 7.87 4.83
C LEU A 107 5.35 9.39 4.83
N ILE A 108 4.15 9.86 4.48
CA ILE A 108 3.81 11.28 4.52
C ILE A 108 3.72 11.78 5.97
N GLU A 109 3.15 10.99 6.88
CA GLU A 109 3.09 11.34 8.30
C GLU A 109 4.50 11.38 8.93
N GLU A 110 5.41 10.48 8.52
CA GLU A 110 6.81 10.46 8.96
C GLU A 110 7.67 11.56 8.30
N SER A 111 7.31 12.02 7.10
CA SER A 111 8.07 13.01 6.31
C SER A 111 7.15 13.97 5.55
N PRO A 112 6.43 14.87 6.27
CA PRO A 112 5.42 15.75 5.68
C PRO A 112 6.00 16.82 4.75
N ASP A 113 7.31 17.03 4.76
CA ASP A 113 8.04 17.89 3.83
C ASP A 113 8.35 17.20 2.49
N ARG A 114 8.11 15.88 2.38
CA ARG A 114 8.46 15.05 1.22
C ARG A 114 7.26 14.41 0.51
N VAL A 115 6.09 15.02 0.63
CA VAL A 115 4.83 14.45 0.11
C VAL A 115 4.89 14.21 -1.39
N ILE A 116 5.49 15.13 -2.14
CA ILE A 116 5.61 15.02 -3.60
C ILE A 116 6.51 13.84 -3.97
N GLU A 117 7.60 13.63 -3.25
CA GLU A 117 8.52 12.51 -3.44
C GLU A 117 7.85 11.17 -3.10
N VAL A 118 7.02 11.12 -2.05
CA VAL A 118 6.23 9.92 -1.70
C VAL A 118 5.25 9.58 -2.82
N ILE A 119 4.47 10.56 -3.28
CA ILE A 119 3.51 10.38 -4.38
C ILE A 119 4.24 9.90 -5.64
N THR A 120 5.34 10.57 -5.99
CA THR A 120 6.14 10.23 -7.17
C THR A 120 6.68 8.82 -7.10
N LEU A 121 7.28 8.45 -5.96
CA LEU A 121 7.84 7.12 -5.78
C LEU A 121 6.76 6.04 -5.84
N GLY A 122 5.62 6.25 -5.17
CA GLY A 122 4.51 5.31 -5.15
C GLY A 122 3.96 5.05 -6.56
N ILE A 123 3.74 6.11 -7.34
CA ILE A 123 3.19 6.01 -8.70
C ILE A 123 4.19 5.39 -9.66
N VAL A 124 5.47 5.72 -9.57
CA VAL A 124 6.49 5.11 -10.43
C VAL A 124 6.64 3.62 -10.15
N LEU A 125 6.48 3.20 -8.89
CA LEU A 125 6.56 1.78 -8.50
C LEU A 125 5.27 1.01 -8.78
N TYR A 126 4.11 1.65 -8.65
CA TYR A 126 2.80 1.04 -8.83
C TYR A 126 1.89 1.90 -9.74
N PRO A 127 2.25 2.12 -11.02
CA PRO A 127 1.50 2.98 -11.93
C PRO A 127 0.02 2.61 -12.07
N ASP A 128 -0.33 1.32 -12.08
CA ASP A 128 -1.74 0.89 -12.24
C ASP A 128 -2.58 1.14 -10.97
N PHE A 129 -1.91 1.41 -9.85
CA PHE A 129 -2.52 1.69 -8.54
C PHE A 129 -2.30 3.14 -8.11
N ALA A 130 -2.09 4.06 -9.07
CA ALA A 130 -1.89 5.49 -8.79
C ALA A 130 -3.02 6.13 -7.96
N GLN A 131 -4.26 5.64 -8.10
CA GLN A 131 -5.39 6.09 -7.27
C GLN A 131 -5.17 5.78 -5.78
N GLU A 132 -4.59 4.62 -5.42
CA GLU A 132 -4.32 4.28 -4.02
C GLU A 132 -3.23 5.18 -3.41
N VAL A 133 -2.25 5.59 -4.20
CA VAL A 133 -1.25 6.58 -3.77
C VAL A 133 -1.92 7.93 -3.52
N LEU A 134 -2.79 8.37 -4.42
CA LEU A 134 -3.54 9.62 -4.27
C LEU A 134 -4.47 9.59 -3.05
N ASP A 135 -5.21 8.50 -2.84
CA ASP A 135 -6.09 8.31 -1.69
C ASP A 135 -5.28 8.33 -0.39
N GLY A 136 -4.17 7.58 -0.32
CA GLY A 136 -3.27 7.58 0.84
C GLY A 136 -2.71 8.97 1.15
N ALA A 137 -2.32 9.73 0.13
CA ALA A 137 -1.78 11.07 0.31
C ALA A 137 -2.83 12.05 0.85
N THR A 138 -4.05 12.01 0.30
CA THR A 138 -5.13 12.93 0.69
C THR A 138 -5.69 12.65 2.09
N LEU A 139 -5.66 11.39 2.54
CA LEU A 139 -6.09 11.00 3.89
C LEU A 139 -5.28 11.66 5.01
N THR A 140 -4.03 12.05 4.73
CA THR A 140 -3.13 12.67 5.73
C THR A 140 -3.50 14.12 6.02
N GLY A 141 -4.13 14.81 5.06
CA GLY A 141 -4.34 16.26 5.11
C GLY A 141 -3.06 17.11 4.96
N SER A 142 -1.89 16.49 4.72
CA SER A 142 -0.61 17.19 4.54
C SER A 142 -0.46 17.88 3.18
N ILE A 143 -1.30 17.51 2.22
CA ILE A 143 -1.35 18.08 0.87
C ILE A 143 -2.82 18.30 0.46
N ASN A 144 -3.08 19.38 -0.29
CA ASN A 144 -4.40 19.59 -0.87
C ASN A 144 -4.67 18.51 -1.94
N PRO A 145 -5.87 17.91 -2.00
CA PRO A 145 -6.22 16.96 -3.05
C PRO A 145 -5.92 17.42 -4.48
N ASP A 146 -6.13 18.70 -4.81
CA ASP A 146 -5.83 19.23 -6.14
C ASP A 146 -4.31 19.19 -6.44
N ASP A 147 -3.49 19.57 -5.47
CA ASP A 147 -2.03 19.54 -5.59
C ASP A 147 -1.51 18.10 -5.65
N ALA A 148 -2.10 17.18 -4.87
CA ALA A 148 -1.77 15.76 -4.91
C ALA A 148 -2.12 15.13 -6.26
N PHE A 149 -3.25 15.51 -6.86
CA PHE A 149 -3.65 15.08 -8.19
C PHE A 149 -2.69 15.61 -9.27
N ILE A 150 -2.28 16.88 -9.18
CA ILE A 150 -1.27 17.44 -10.08
C ILE A 150 0.07 16.70 -9.93
N ALA A 151 0.50 16.44 -8.70
CA ALA A 151 1.72 15.67 -8.42
C ALA A 151 1.64 14.25 -9.00
N ALA A 152 0.47 13.61 -8.91
CA ALA A 152 0.25 12.29 -9.48
C ALA A 152 0.38 12.29 -11.02
N LEU A 153 -0.20 13.28 -11.69
CA LEU A 153 -0.05 13.46 -13.14
C LEU A 153 1.41 13.74 -13.53
N GLN A 154 2.13 14.56 -12.75
CA GLN A 154 3.55 14.84 -12.97
C GLN A 154 4.43 13.60 -12.77
N ALA A 155 4.03 12.70 -11.88
CA ALA A 155 4.68 11.41 -11.67
C ALA A 155 4.38 10.37 -12.77
N GLY A 156 3.48 10.70 -13.71
CA GLY A 156 3.14 9.84 -14.85
C GLY A 156 1.92 8.96 -14.65
N ALA A 157 1.05 9.25 -13.68
CA ALA A 157 -0.23 8.57 -13.55
C ALA A 157 -1.09 8.78 -14.81
N ASP A 158 -1.80 7.73 -15.24
CA ASP A 158 -2.76 7.82 -16.34
C ASP A 158 -3.97 8.67 -15.89
N PRO A 159 -4.26 9.81 -16.53
CA PRO A 159 -5.38 10.67 -16.14
C PRO A 159 -6.75 9.98 -16.25
N SER A 160 -6.85 8.86 -16.96
CA SER A 160 -8.07 8.07 -17.05
C SER A 160 -8.24 7.07 -15.91
N SER A 161 -7.17 6.74 -15.17
CA SER A 161 -7.19 5.81 -14.03
C SER A 161 -7.28 6.49 -12.67
N ILE A 162 -7.02 7.81 -12.62
CA ILE A 162 -7.11 8.61 -11.40
C ILE A 162 -8.24 9.64 -11.45
N SER A 163 -8.84 9.90 -10.31
CA SER A 163 -9.84 10.94 -10.12
C SER A 163 -9.70 11.57 -8.75
N LEU A 164 -10.10 12.84 -8.67
CA LEU A 164 -10.41 13.48 -7.39
C LEU A 164 -11.68 12.83 -6.84
N SER A 165 -11.54 11.67 -6.21
CA SER A 165 -12.64 11.04 -5.49
C SER A 165 -13.11 12.02 -4.41
N PRO A 166 -14.43 12.15 -4.15
CA PRO A 166 -14.88 12.86 -2.97
C PRO A 166 -14.49 12.02 -1.74
N ALA A 167 -13.25 12.14 -1.28
CA ALA A 167 -12.75 11.62 -0.01
C ALA A 167 -13.41 12.32 1.20
N ARG A 168 -14.44 13.13 0.95
CA ARG A 168 -15.43 13.53 1.93
C ARG A 168 -16.59 12.57 1.73
N GLY A 169 -16.79 11.65 2.67
CA GLY A 169 -18.05 10.91 2.81
C GLY A 169 -19.25 11.85 2.70
N PRO A 170 -20.47 11.33 2.47
CA PRO A 170 -21.65 12.17 2.18
C PRO A 170 -21.64 13.41 3.06
N ALA A 171 -21.77 14.59 2.43
CA ALA A 171 -21.90 15.84 3.17
C ALA A 171 -22.85 15.57 4.34
N PRO A 172 -22.51 15.98 5.58
CA PRO A 172 -23.35 15.69 6.73
C PRO A 172 -24.77 16.06 6.32
N GLU A 173 -25.69 15.08 6.35
CA GLU A 173 -27.07 15.36 6.00
C GLU A 173 -27.48 16.58 6.82
N PRO A 174 -28.15 17.58 6.21
CA PRO A 174 -28.71 18.68 6.97
C PRO A 174 -29.46 18.05 8.13
N ILE A 175 -29.04 18.35 9.36
CA ILE A 175 -29.73 17.88 10.54
C ILE A 175 -31.14 18.44 10.41
N GLU A 176 -32.11 17.60 10.03
CA GLU A 176 -33.50 18.02 10.06
C GLU A 176 -33.77 18.46 11.49
N PRO A 177 -34.24 19.71 11.72
CA PRO A 177 -34.47 20.18 13.06
C PRO A 177 -35.47 19.22 13.70
N VAL A 178 -35.02 18.54 14.76
CA VAL A 178 -35.87 17.63 15.55
C VAL A 178 -37.08 18.45 15.97
N GLY A 179 -38.20 18.17 15.31
CA GLY A 179 -39.51 18.70 15.63
C GLY A 179 -39.91 18.18 17.01
N VAL A 180 -39.48 18.86 18.06
CA VAL A 180 -40.15 18.81 19.36
C VAL A 180 -41.23 19.87 19.32
N GLY A 181 -42.41 19.45 18.85
CA GLY A 181 -43.62 20.25 19.03
C GLY A 181 -43.98 20.30 20.51
N ILE A 182 -44.02 21.50 21.08
CA ILE A 182 -44.93 21.85 22.19
C ILE A 182 -45.37 23.33 22.01
N GLY A 183 -46.57 23.49 21.46
CA GLY A 183 -47.60 24.49 21.79
C GLY A 183 -47.27 25.98 21.93
N SER A 184 -47.81 26.80 21.01
CA SER A 184 -48.64 27.96 21.37
C SER A 184 -49.49 28.38 20.16
N GLY A 185 -50.80 28.50 20.37
CA GLY A 185 -51.79 28.69 19.31
C GLY A 185 -51.70 30.01 18.53
N GLY A 186 -52.41 30.04 17.41
CA GLY A 186 -52.60 31.23 16.61
C GLY A 186 -53.31 30.91 15.30
N THR A 187 -54.63 31.11 15.30
CA THR A 187 -55.53 31.08 14.15
C THR A 187 -55.16 32.12 13.08
N GLY A 188 -55.31 31.76 11.80
CA GLY A 188 -55.33 32.67 10.64
C GLY A 188 -54.51 32.10 9.49
N GLY A 189 -55.06 31.67 8.35
CA GLY A 189 -56.09 32.32 7.55
C GLY A 189 -55.39 33.27 6.56
N GLY A 190 -54.94 32.75 5.41
CA GLY A 190 -54.23 33.56 4.41
C GLY A 190 -53.90 32.80 3.14
N ASP A 191 -54.72 33.04 2.12
CA ASP A 191 -54.51 32.82 0.69
C ASP A 191 -53.12 33.25 0.21
N THR A 192 -52.44 32.40 -0.56
CA THR A 192 -51.44 32.86 -1.55
C THR A 192 -51.56 32.04 -2.83
N THR A 193 -52.52 32.44 -3.66
CA THR A 193 -52.40 32.34 -5.13
C THR A 193 -51.27 33.27 -5.57
N ALA A 194 -50.13 32.73 -6.01
CA ALA A 194 -49.10 33.49 -6.71
C ALA A 194 -48.97 32.96 -8.14
N SER A 195 -49.61 33.68 -9.07
CA SER A 195 -49.46 33.50 -10.51
C SER A 195 -48.12 34.05 -10.96
N THR A 196 -47.36 33.24 -11.71
CA THR A 196 -46.21 33.69 -12.50
C THR A 196 -46.71 34.62 -13.62
N ASN A 197 -46.02 35.74 -13.80
CA ASN A 197 -46.06 36.59 -14.99
C ASN A 197 -44.67 36.63 -15.60
#